data_AF-A0A5C7LQL6-F1
#
_entry.id   AF-A0A5C7LQL6-F1
#
_cell.length_a   1.000
_cell.length_b   1.000
_cell.length_c   1.000
_cell.angle_alpha   90.00
_cell.angle_beta   90.00
_cell.angle_gamma   90.00
#
_symmetry.space_group_name_H-M   'P 1'
#
loop_
_entity.id
_entity.type
_entity.pdbx_description
1 polymer ?
#
loop_
_entity_poly.entity_id
_entity_poly.type
_entity_poly.pdbx_seq_one_letter_code
_entity_poly.pdbx_strand_id
1 'polypeptide(L)'
;MSSVRKTNFTSNVQRPLDGTEWVAIQKTPETNPTPTGTLTQDIANLVAQTPIAVNAQTGTTYTLALGDAGKIVDLNNASAITLTVPPYTDVDFEIGTLIGIVQSGAGAVTVAAGSGVTINSLSSALGLSGRYGVATLRKTAANTWHLFGGIQ
;
A
#
# COMPACT_ATOMS: atom_id res chain seq x y z
N MET A 1 -19.18 -9.64 -53.69
CA MET A 1 -19.51 -9.35 -52.28
C MET A 1 -18.37 -8.56 -51.67
N SER A 2 -18.61 -7.29 -51.31
CA SER A 2 -17.87 -6.63 -50.23
C SER A 2 -18.71 -5.45 -49.78
N SER A 3 -19.36 -5.61 -48.62
CA SER A 3 -20.24 -4.61 -48.03
C SER A 3 -19.39 -3.57 -47.34
N VAL A 4 -19.24 -2.39 -47.95
CA VAL A 4 -18.63 -1.23 -47.28
C VAL A 4 -19.65 -0.72 -46.26
N ARG A 5 -19.35 -0.88 -44.97
CA ARG A 5 -20.19 -0.32 -43.89
C ARG A 5 -20.20 1.20 -44.03
N LYS A 6 -21.31 1.76 -44.52
CA LYS A 6 -21.54 3.22 -44.49
C LYS A 6 -21.72 3.64 -43.04
N THR A 7 -20.68 4.22 -42.45
CA THR A 7 -20.82 5.08 -41.29
C THR A 7 -21.65 6.31 -41.70
N ASN A 8 -22.68 6.64 -40.92
CA ASN A 8 -23.64 7.70 -41.24
C ASN A 8 -22.96 9.08 -41.22
N PHE A 9 -22.65 9.63 -42.40
CA PHE A 9 -22.20 11.02 -42.55
C PHE A 9 -23.32 11.83 -43.21
N THR A 10 -23.86 12.82 -42.52
CA THR A 10 -24.83 13.77 -43.09
C THR A 10 -24.07 14.98 -43.65
N SER A 11 -24.18 15.24 -44.95
CA SER A 11 -23.64 16.45 -45.56
C SER A 11 -24.69 17.57 -45.53
N ASN A 12 -24.33 18.77 -45.05
CA ASN A 12 -25.24 19.91 -45.00
C ASN A 12 -25.12 20.80 -46.25
N VAL A 13 -25.19 20.18 -47.44
CA VAL A 13 -24.95 20.87 -48.71
C VAL A 13 -26.30 21.20 -49.35
N GLN A 14 -26.70 22.48 -49.31
CA GLN A 14 -27.99 22.94 -49.90
C GLN A 14 -27.89 23.34 -51.39
N ARG A 15 -26.71 23.26 -52.04
CA ARG A 15 -26.48 23.58 -53.47
C ARG A 15 -25.35 22.70 -54.07
N PRO A 16 -25.30 22.44 -55.40
CA PRO A 16 -24.30 21.55 -56.00
C PRO A 16 -22.87 22.07 -55.82
N LEU A 17 -21.92 21.18 -55.47
CA LEU A 17 -20.50 21.53 -55.31
C LEU A 17 -19.83 21.64 -56.68
N ASP A 18 -19.21 22.78 -56.98
CA ASP A 18 -18.59 23.08 -58.29
C ASP A 18 -17.12 22.64 -58.41
N GLY A 19 -16.63 21.88 -57.43
CA GLY A 19 -15.28 21.32 -57.43
C GLY A 19 -14.20 22.23 -56.83
N THR A 20 -14.56 23.43 -56.38
CA THR A 20 -13.63 24.36 -55.70
C THR A 20 -13.89 24.49 -54.19
N GLU A 21 -15.00 23.93 -53.70
CA GLU A 21 -15.43 24.05 -52.31
C GLU A 21 -15.07 22.79 -51.48
N TRP A 22 -14.31 22.96 -50.40
CA TRP A 22 -14.08 21.88 -49.41
C TRP A 22 -15.22 21.89 -48.38
N VAL A 23 -16.03 20.82 -48.35
CA VAL A 23 -17.05 20.62 -47.32
C VAL A 23 -16.42 19.90 -46.13
N ALA A 24 -16.42 20.51 -44.95
CA ALA A 24 -16.01 19.84 -43.72
C ALA A 24 -17.03 18.74 -43.37
N ILE A 25 -16.64 17.47 -43.52
CA ILE A 25 -17.42 16.35 -43.00
C ILE A 25 -17.17 16.29 -41.49
N GLN A 26 -18.10 16.83 -40.69
CA GLN A 26 -18.02 16.70 -39.25
C GLN A 26 -18.43 15.27 -38.87
N LYS A 27 -17.51 14.51 -38.27
CA LYS A 27 -17.86 13.24 -37.61
C LYS A 27 -18.83 13.59 -36.47
N THR A 28 -20.02 13.00 -36.45
CA THR A 28 -20.89 13.10 -35.26
C THR A 28 -20.08 12.67 -34.03
N PRO A 29 -20.18 13.37 -32.88
CA PRO A 29 -19.37 13.05 -31.72
C PRO A 29 -19.47 11.57 -31.41
N GLU A 30 -18.33 10.89 -31.32
CA GLU A 30 -18.31 9.56 -30.74
C GLU A 30 -18.71 9.74 -29.28
N THR A 31 -19.86 9.20 -28.86
CA THR A 31 -20.20 9.14 -27.44
C THR A 31 -19.34 8.05 -26.80
N ASN A 32 -18.04 8.31 -26.72
CA ASN A 32 -17.19 7.60 -25.80
C ASN A 32 -17.66 8.04 -24.41
N PRO A 33 -18.10 7.15 -23.50
CA PRO A 33 -18.45 7.57 -22.16
C PRO A 33 -17.23 8.28 -21.57
N THR A 34 -17.41 9.53 -21.18
CA THR A 34 -16.38 10.32 -20.49
C THR A 34 -15.91 9.50 -19.29
N PRO A 35 -14.60 9.24 -19.11
CA PRO A 35 -14.13 8.73 -17.84
C PRO A 35 -14.57 9.73 -16.77
N THR A 36 -15.44 9.31 -15.86
CA THR A 36 -16.10 10.18 -14.90
C THR A 36 -15.16 10.70 -13.79
N GLY A 37 -13.88 10.32 -13.82
CA GLY A 37 -12.83 10.83 -12.96
C GLY A 37 -11.85 11.69 -13.77
N THR A 38 -11.50 12.86 -13.25
CA THR A 38 -10.24 13.49 -13.66
C THR A 38 -9.10 12.62 -13.10
N LEU A 39 -7.96 12.49 -13.79
CA LEU A 39 -6.80 11.76 -13.24
C LEU A 39 -6.41 12.30 -11.85
N THR A 40 -6.69 13.58 -11.59
CA THR A 40 -6.58 14.23 -10.29
C THR A 40 -7.53 13.66 -9.23
N GLN A 41 -8.75 13.29 -9.60
CA GLN A 41 -9.73 12.65 -8.72
C GLN A 41 -9.44 11.17 -8.50
N ASP A 42 -8.93 10.46 -9.52
CA ASP A 42 -8.49 9.07 -9.37
C ASP A 42 -7.23 8.96 -8.49
N ILE A 43 -6.29 9.91 -8.61
CA ILE A 43 -5.15 10.04 -7.70
C ILE A 43 -5.63 10.46 -6.30
N ALA A 44 -6.55 11.43 -6.18
CA ALA A 44 -7.09 11.85 -4.89
C ALA A 44 -7.84 10.72 -4.16
N ASN A 45 -8.52 9.83 -4.88
CA ASN A 45 -9.16 8.63 -4.33
C ASN A 45 -8.14 7.53 -3.98
N LEU A 46 -6.99 7.47 -4.67
CA LEU A 46 -5.91 6.54 -4.35
C LEU A 46 -5.17 6.90 -3.04
N VAL A 47 -5.05 8.18 -2.71
CA VAL A 47 -4.48 8.66 -1.41
C VAL A 47 -5.54 8.91 -0.33
N ALA A 48 -6.82 8.85 -0.65
CA ALA A 48 -7.91 8.99 0.32
C ALA A 48 -8.30 7.65 0.96
N GLN A 49 -7.69 7.35 2.13
CA GLN A 49 -8.30 6.58 3.23
C GLN A 49 -8.47 5.06 3.08
N THR A 50 -7.44 4.32 2.69
CA THR A 50 -7.39 2.89 3.08
C THR A 50 -6.93 2.81 4.54
N PRO A 51 -7.70 2.21 5.47
CA PRO A 51 -7.23 2.01 6.83
C PRO A 51 -5.96 1.15 6.83
N ILE A 52 -5.08 1.37 7.81
CA ILE A 52 -3.87 0.55 7.97
C ILE A 52 -4.31 -0.91 8.18
N ALA A 53 -3.87 -1.79 7.28
CA ALA A 53 -4.23 -3.19 7.37
C ALA A 53 -3.62 -3.84 8.62
N VAL A 54 -4.36 -4.76 9.22
CA VAL A 54 -3.95 -5.47 10.45
C VAL A 54 -3.59 -6.92 10.09
N ASN A 55 -2.45 -7.37 10.59
CA ASN A 55 -2.04 -8.76 10.59
C ASN A 55 -2.14 -9.29 12.03
N ALA A 56 -3.21 -10.02 12.34
CA ALA A 56 -3.42 -10.59 13.66
C ALA A 56 -2.55 -11.84 13.85
N GLN A 57 -1.80 -11.87 14.95
CA GLN A 57 -0.88 -12.94 15.32
C GLN A 57 -1.22 -13.44 16.73
N THR A 58 -1.57 -14.72 16.84
CA THR A 58 -1.95 -15.38 18.11
C THR A 58 -0.93 -16.41 18.58
N GLY A 59 0.16 -16.61 17.85
CA GLY A 59 1.26 -17.49 18.26
C GLY A 59 2.09 -16.91 19.41
N THR A 60 2.89 -17.74 20.05
CA THR A 60 3.93 -17.32 21.03
C THR A 60 5.23 -16.88 20.36
N THR A 61 5.33 -17.06 19.05
CA THR A 61 6.42 -16.56 18.22
C THR A 61 5.85 -16.05 16.90
N TYR A 62 6.49 -15.02 16.36
CA TYR A 62 6.18 -14.54 15.02
C TYR A 62 7.44 -13.95 14.39
N THR A 63 7.75 -14.31 13.16
CA THR A 63 8.82 -13.67 12.37
C THR A 63 8.15 -12.78 11.34
N LEU A 64 8.57 -11.52 11.28
CA LEU A 64 8.03 -10.58 10.30
C LEU A 64 8.23 -11.09 8.87
N ALA A 65 7.21 -10.93 8.04
CA ALA A 65 7.24 -11.26 6.62
C ALA A 65 7.09 -9.99 5.78
N LEU A 66 7.49 -10.05 4.51
CA LEU A 66 7.42 -8.88 3.61
C LEU A 66 6.02 -8.27 3.55
N GLY A 67 4.98 -9.10 3.73
CA GLY A 67 3.59 -8.68 3.78
C GLY A 67 3.21 -7.81 4.99
N ASP A 68 4.08 -7.62 5.98
CA ASP A 68 3.86 -6.74 7.14
C ASP A 68 4.25 -5.28 6.88
N ALA A 69 4.94 -5.00 5.77
CA ALA A 69 5.35 -3.65 5.41
C ALA A 69 4.13 -2.72 5.35
N GLY A 70 4.15 -1.65 6.15
CA GLY A 70 3.07 -0.67 6.24
C GLY A 70 1.82 -1.14 6.99
N LYS A 71 1.88 -2.27 7.71
CA LYS A 71 0.76 -2.83 8.49
C LYS A 71 0.94 -2.66 9.99
N ILE A 72 -0.12 -2.98 10.73
CA ILE A 72 -0.07 -3.26 12.17
C ILE A 72 -0.03 -4.77 12.37
N VAL A 73 1.00 -5.27 13.05
CA VAL A 73 1.03 -6.64 13.58
C VAL A 73 0.40 -6.63 14.96
N ASP A 74 -0.80 -7.20 15.06
CA ASP A 74 -1.57 -7.26 16.31
C ASP A 74 -1.29 -8.57 17.04
N LEU A 75 -0.58 -8.50 18.16
CA LEU A 75 -0.05 -9.63 18.91
C LEU A 75 -0.98 -9.96 20.08
N ASN A 76 -1.78 -11.01 19.93
CA ASN A 76 -2.86 -11.37 20.85
C ASN A 76 -2.69 -12.81 21.38
N ASN A 77 -1.88 -12.96 22.42
CA ASN A 77 -1.76 -14.19 23.20
C ASN A 77 -1.69 -13.85 24.71
N ALA A 78 -2.21 -14.73 25.55
CA ALA A 78 -2.09 -14.61 27.01
C ALA A 78 -0.68 -14.98 27.52
N SER A 79 0.04 -15.82 26.79
CA SER A 79 1.45 -16.18 26.99
C SER A 79 2.37 -15.22 26.25
N ALA A 80 3.61 -15.10 26.72
CA ALA A 80 4.61 -14.22 26.13
C ALA A 80 4.84 -14.52 24.64
N ILE A 81 5.08 -13.46 23.86
CA ILE A 81 5.30 -13.52 22.42
C ILE A 81 6.68 -12.97 22.07
N THR A 82 7.44 -13.73 21.31
CA THR A 82 8.69 -13.26 20.69
C THR A 82 8.43 -12.87 19.24
N LEU A 83 8.53 -11.58 18.93
CA LEU A 83 8.45 -11.05 17.56
C LEU A 83 9.86 -10.90 16.99
N THR A 84 10.21 -11.63 15.94
CA THR A 84 11.56 -11.62 15.36
C THR A 84 11.59 -10.74 14.11
N VAL A 85 12.56 -9.82 14.06
CA VAL A 85 12.94 -9.11 12.84
C VAL A 85 13.93 -9.99 12.07
N PRO A 86 13.58 -10.49 10.87
CA PRO A 86 14.44 -11.40 10.11
C PRO A 86 15.67 -10.68 9.51
N PRO A 87 16.73 -11.43 9.16
CA PRO A 87 17.83 -10.91 8.36
C PRO A 87 17.36 -10.38 7.00
N TYR A 88 18.02 -9.33 6.50
CA TYR A 88 17.76 -8.73 5.19
C TYR A 88 17.79 -9.74 4.04
N THR A 89 18.67 -10.73 4.13
CA THR A 89 18.83 -11.78 3.11
C THR A 89 17.65 -12.74 3.04
N ASP A 90 16.88 -12.85 4.12
CA ASP A 90 15.75 -13.77 4.23
C ASP A 90 14.44 -13.06 3.91
N VAL A 91 14.30 -11.80 4.35
CA VAL A 91 13.15 -10.94 4.06
C VAL A 91 13.64 -9.51 3.77
N ASP A 92 13.56 -9.14 2.48
CA ASP A 92 14.01 -7.83 2.01
C ASP A 92 12.93 -6.76 2.16
N PHE A 93 12.82 -6.16 3.35
CA PHE A 93 12.08 -4.91 3.53
C PHE A 93 12.82 -3.72 2.91
N GLU A 94 12.13 -2.79 2.25
CA GLU A 94 12.79 -1.57 1.76
C GLU A 94 13.25 -0.66 2.93
N ILE A 95 14.37 0.06 2.78
CA ILE A 95 14.78 1.07 3.77
C ILE A 95 13.70 2.16 3.85
N GLY A 96 13.29 2.51 5.06
CA GLY A 96 12.17 3.41 5.32
C GLY A 96 10.86 2.69 5.64
N THR A 97 10.79 1.36 5.49
CA THR A 97 9.62 0.57 5.89
C THR A 97 9.26 0.83 7.36
N LEU A 98 7.97 1.06 7.61
CA LEU A 98 7.37 1.16 8.94
C LEU A 98 6.45 -0.04 9.19
N ILE A 99 6.54 -0.63 10.37
CA ILE A 99 5.66 -1.71 10.83
C ILE A 99 5.19 -1.35 12.24
N GLY A 100 3.88 -1.18 12.40
CA GLY A 100 3.27 -0.99 13.72
C GLY A 100 3.15 -2.33 14.44
N ILE A 101 3.35 -2.34 15.75
CA ILE A 101 3.16 -3.54 16.57
C ILE A 101 2.32 -3.19 17.80
N VAL A 102 1.35 -4.05 18.14
CA VAL A 102 0.41 -3.84 19.25
C VAL A 102 0.37 -5.10 20.12
N GLN A 103 0.50 -4.94 21.44
CA GLN A 103 0.31 -6.02 22.39
C GLN A 103 -1.16 -6.08 22.84
N SER A 104 -2.06 -6.68 22.06
CA SER A 104 -3.47 -6.81 22.47
C SER A 104 -3.69 -7.87 23.56
N GLY A 105 -2.83 -8.90 23.57
CA GLY A 105 -2.86 -9.97 24.56
C GLY A 105 -2.27 -9.58 25.92
N ALA A 106 -2.54 -10.39 26.95
CA ALA A 106 -1.93 -10.21 28.27
C ALA A 106 -0.44 -10.62 28.32
N GLY A 107 -0.01 -11.47 27.39
CA GLY A 107 1.38 -11.91 27.29
C GLY A 107 2.31 -10.78 26.89
N ALA A 108 3.47 -10.70 27.54
CA ALA A 108 4.50 -9.73 27.20
C ALA A 108 5.01 -9.95 25.76
N VAL A 109 5.07 -8.88 24.98
CA VAL A 109 5.68 -8.89 23.64
C VAL A 109 7.13 -8.42 23.75
N THR A 110 8.06 -9.21 23.25
CA THR A 110 9.48 -8.84 23.12
C THR A 110 9.90 -8.92 21.65
N VAL A 111 10.56 -7.87 21.18
CA VAL A 111 11.16 -7.83 19.84
C VAL A 111 12.56 -8.44 19.90
N ALA A 112 12.82 -9.42 19.04
CA ALA A 112 14.10 -10.10 18.90
C ALA A 112 14.76 -9.74 17.57
N ALA A 113 16.07 -9.54 17.59
CA ALA A 113 16.88 -9.41 16.39
C ALA A 113 17.21 -10.80 15.84
N GLY A 114 16.90 -11.04 14.56
CA GLY A 114 17.42 -12.19 13.81
C GLY A 114 18.94 -12.10 13.61
N SER A 115 19.52 -13.10 12.95
CA SER A 115 20.97 -13.17 12.73
C SER A 115 21.51 -11.91 12.02
N GLY A 116 22.49 -11.25 12.64
CA GLY A 116 23.12 -10.04 12.10
C GLY A 116 22.24 -8.78 12.12
N VAL A 117 21.02 -8.84 12.65
CA VAL A 117 20.13 -7.69 12.78
C VAL A 117 20.52 -6.85 13.99
N THR A 118 20.49 -5.53 13.85
CA THR A 118 20.66 -4.54 14.92
C THR A 118 19.36 -3.76 15.09
N ILE A 119 18.85 -3.70 16.32
CA ILE A 119 17.67 -2.92 16.69
C ILE A 119 18.12 -1.82 17.66
N ASN A 120 18.08 -0.57 17.22
CA ASN A 120 18.37 0.58 18.05
C ASN A 120 17.07 1.05 18.72
N SER A 121 17.08 1.18 20.04
CA SER A 121 15.93 1.62 20.82
C SER A 121 16.36 2.46 22.02
N LEU A 122 15.42 3.22 22.58
CA LEU A 122 15.66 4.00 23.79
C LEU A 122 16.05 3.04 24.94
N SER A 123 17.20 3.28 25.57
CA SER A 123 17.70 2.46 26.68
C SER A 123 17.86 0.96 26.36
N SER A 124 18.00 0.60 25.09
CA SER A 124 18.00 -0.79 24.62
C SER A 124 16.71 -1.57 24.97
N ALA A 125 15.59 -0.86 25.19
CA ALA A 125 14.28 -1.43 25.43
C ALA A 125 13.78 -2.20 24.20
N LEU A 126 13.39 -3.45 24.39
CA LEU A 126 12.89 -4.33 23.31
C LEU A 126 11.51 -4.91 23.63
N GLY A 127 10.99 -4.69 24.84
CA GLY A 127 9.63 -5.07 25.21
C GLY A 127 8.63 -3.97 24.89
N LEU A 128 7.37 -4.33 24.68
CA LEU A 128 6.28 -3.36 24.76
C LEU A 128 5.95 -3.06 26.23
N SER A 129 5.53 -1.83 26.52
CA SER A 129 5.25 -1.36 27.90
C SER A 129 4.08 -2.08 28.60
N GLY A 130 3.38 -2.99 27.91
CA GLY A 130 2.30 -3.80 28.47
C GLY A 130 1.14 -3.98 27.51
N ARG A 131 0.06 -4.57 28.01
CA ARG A 131 -1.17 -4.79 27.24
C ARG A 131 -1.73 -3.45 26.75
N TYR A 132 -2.10 -3.42 25.48
CA TYR A 132 -2.48 -2.24 24.68
C TYR A 132 -1.34 -1.24 24.42
N GLY A 133 -0.10 -1.60 24.76
CA GLY A 133 1.08 -0.87 24.32
C GLY A 133 1.25 -0.97 22.80
N VAL A 134 1.75 0.12 22.22
CA VAL A 134 1.98 0.25 20.77
C VAL A 134 3.40 0.73 20.53
N ALA A 135 4.10 0.09 19.61
CA ALA A 135 5.41 0.51 19.15
C ALA A 135 5.49 0.45 17.62
N THR A 136 6.59 0.97 17.07
CA THR A 136 6.85 0.95 15.64
C THR A 136 8.29 0.56 15.37
N LEU A 137 8.46 -0.34 14.41
CA LEU A 137 9.73 -0.69 13.82
C LEU A 137 9.93 0.11 12.53
N ARG A 138 11.07 0.78 12.39
CA ARG A 138 11.48 1.48 11.17
C ARG A 138 12.80 0.93 10.65
N LYS A 139 12.83 0.47 9.40
CA LYS A 139 14.10 0.06 8.77
C LYS A 139 14.93 1.28 8.40
N THR A 140 16.19 1.32 8.84
CA THR A 140 17.09 2.47 8.61
C THR A 140 18.30 2.13 7.75
N ALA A 141 18.72 0.87 7.71
CA ALA A 141 19.75 0.38 6.79
C ALA A 141 19.57 -1.14 6.56
N ALA A 142 20.48 -1.75 5.78
CA ALA A 142 20.59 -3.21 5.74
C ALA A 142 20.79 -3.73 7.17
N ASN A 143 19.99 -4.73 7.56
CA ASN A 143 19.98 -5.30 8.92
C ASN A 143 19.82 -4.32 10.08
N THR A 144 19.47 -3.04 9.88
CA THR A 144 19.39 -2.05 10.96
C THR A 144 18.00 -1.45 11.06
N TRP A 145 17.46 -1.42 12.28
CA TRP A 145 16.11 -0.94 12.59
C TRP A 145 16.12 -0.01 13.79
N HIS A 146 15.17 0.93 13.82
CA HIS A 146 14.81 1.68 15.02
C HIS A 146 13.51 1.12 15.59
N LEU A 147 13.46 0.90 16.89
CA LEU A 147 12.25 0.58 17.64
C LEU A 147 11.92 1.75 18.59
N PHE A 148 10.71 2.28 18.49
CA PHE A 148 10.24 3.41 19.29
C PHE A 148 8.74 3.33 19.57
N GLY A 149 8.26 4.10 20.56
CA GLY A 149 6.87 4.10 21.01
C GLY A 149 6.75 3.71 22.49
N GLY A 150 5.68 3.02 22.85
CA GLY A 150 5.46 2.46 24.19
C GLY A 150 6.31 1.19 24.40
N ILE A 151 7.59 1.39 24.68
CA ILE A 151 8.58 0.33 24.92
C ILE A 151 9.16 0.38 26.34
N GLN A 152 9.64 -0.76 26.83
CA GLN A 152 10.33 -0.93 28.13
C GLN A 152 11.44 -1.98 28.09
#